data_AF-A0A9E6RLA8-F1
#
_entry.id   AF-A0A9E6RLA8-F1
#
_cell.length_a   1.000
_cell.length_b   1.000
_cell.length_c   1.000
_cell.angle_alpha   90.00
_cell.angle_beta   90.00
_cell.angle_gamma   90.00
#
_symmetry.space_group_name_H-M   'P 1'
#
loop_
_entity.id
_entity.type
_entity.pdbx_description
1 polymer ?
#
loop_
_entity_poly.entity_id
_entity_poly.type
_entity_poly.pdbx_seq_one_letter_code
_entity_poly.pdbx_strand_id
1 'polypeptide(L)'
;ATNVIPPPLVTVITPVGMDHMEFLGPDIATIAIAKAGILKPDVPAVIGRQSAAGLATIQRIAGQVGAPLSVLGQDWQLHATADGFDIEQSGSHSRWPRPALAGSHQVDNAAVSVMVARLLAHALPQLTGAAIAAGLSRARWPGRLQRLTHGPLCDLLPPGAEVWLDGLHNPHAADALVATVRTWTDQPLSLVTGLKANRAPAAIFGPLLPFVGRVRCVTIPEEPNVHTAESLAEALRLQGVVDVAPAPSLSAAVAEAGTGGGRVLICGSLYLAGAVLADNG
;
A
#
# COMPACT_ATOMS: atom_id res chain seq x y z
N ALA A 1 15.92 -0.11 -14.09
CA ALA A 1 14.95 0.22 -15.16
C ALA A 1 14.34 -1.08 -15.69
N THR A 2 13.02 -1.25 -15.66
CA THR A 2 12.31 -2.48 -16.08
C THR A 2 11.67 -2.36 -17.47
N ASN A 3 11.62 -1.17 -18.06
CA ASN A 3 10.96 -0.90 -19.34
C ASN A 3 11.82 -1.25 -20.58
N VAL A 4 12.65 -2.28 -20.47
CA VAL A 4 13.52 -2.80 -21.55
C VAL A 4 13.05 -4.17 -22.06
N ILE A 5 11.80 -4.53 -21.75
CA ILE A 5 11.19 -5.79 -22.16
C ILE A 5 10.55 -5.67 -23.55
N PRO A 6 10.44 -6.79 -24.29
CA PRO A 6 9.56 -6.89 -25.46
C PRO A 6 8.13 -6.47 -25.10
N PRO A 7 7.27 -6.13 -26.09
CA PRO A 7 5.87 -5.80 -25.84
C PRO A 7 5.22 -6.85 -24.92
N PRO A 8 4.78 -6.46 -23.70
CA PRO A 8 4.19 -7.41 -22.77
C PRO A 8 2.79 -7.79 -23.25
N LEU A 9 2.25 -8.88 -22.71
CA LEU A 9 0.87 -9.29 -23.03
C LEU A 9 -0.17 -8.26 -22.57
N VAL A 10 0.15 -7.53 -21.50
CA VAL A 10 -0.71 -6.50 -20.89
C VAL A 10 0.16 -5.55 -20.09
N THR A 11 -0.22 -4.28 -20.04
CA THR A 11 0.36 -3.28 -19.14
C THR A 11 -0.65 -2.88 -18.07
N VAL A 12 -0.16 -2.46 -16.89
CA VAL A 12 -1.03 -2.12 -15.77
C VAL A 12 -0.56 -0.84 -15.12
N ILE A 13 -1.46 0.13 -14.97
CA ILE A 13 -1.20 1.37 -14.24
C ILE A 13 -2.17 1.46 -13.07
N THR A 14 -1.67 1.16 -11.87
CA THR A 14 -2.38 1.36 -10.59
C THR A 14 -2.45 2.86 -10.25
N PRO A 15 -3.18 3.28 -9.19
CA PRO A 15 -3.34 4.71 -8.87
C PRO A 15 -2.02 5.47 -8.84
N VAL A 16 -1.98 6.61 -9.55
CA VAL A 16 -0.84 7.52 -9.57
C VAL A 16 -0.99 8.53 -8.43
N GLY A 17 -0.06 8.47 -7.48
CA GLY A 17 0.04 9.41 -6.36
C GLY A 17 1.36 10.17 -6.35
N MET A 18 1.44 11.15 -5.45
CA MET A 18 2.66 11.94 -5.20
C MET A 18 3.73 11.07 -4.52
N ASP A 19 4.66 10.55 -5.31
CA ASP A 19 5.78 9.75 -4.83
C ASP A 19 6.99 9.90 -5.76
N HIS A 20 8.20 9.71 -5.21
CA HIS A 20 9.47 9.83 -5.93
C HIS A 20 9.60 11.15 -6.71
N MET A 21 9.13 12.26 -6.14
CA MET A 21 9.07 13.57 -6.82
C MET A 21 10.45 14.06 -7.29
N GLU A 22 11.53 13.69 -6.59
CA GLU A 22 12.93 13.98 -6.96
C GLU A 22 13.31 13.34 -8.31
N PHE A 23 12.67 12.24 -8.70
CA PHE A 23 12.96 11.49 -9.93
C PHE A 23 11.88 11.61 -10.99
N LEU A 24 10.61 11.70 -10.57
CA LEU A 24 9.44 11.64 -11.45
C LEU A 24 8.79 13.00 -11.70
N GLY A 25 9.17 14.04 -10.95
CA GLY A 25 8.64 15.39 -11.07
C GLY A 25 7.67 15.80 -9.96
N PRO A 26 7.30 17.09 -9.92
CA PRO A 26 6.65 17.70 -8.76
C PRO A 26 5.12 17.58 -8.75
N ASP A 27 4.51 17.00 -9.80
CA ASP A 27 3.06 16.98 -9.97
C ASP A 27 2.56 15.65 -10.58
N ILE A 28 1.26 15.40 -10.41
CA ILE A 28 0.60 14.16 -10.86
C ILE A 28 0.72 13.94 -12.37
N ALA A 29 0.67 14.99 -13.19
CA ALA A 29 0.74 14.84 -14.64
C ALA A 29 2.15 14.40 -15.06
N THR A 30 3.19 15.01 -14.51
CA THR A 30 4.57 14.63 -14.78
C THR A 30 4.86 13.20 -14.33
N ILE A 31 4.39 12.81 -13.13
CA ILE A 31 4.51 11.42 -12.63
C ILE A 31 3.73 10.44 -13.52
N ALA A 32 2.54 10.82 -13.97
CA ALA A 32 1.71 9.98 -14.86
C ALA A 32 2.36 9.78 -16.23
N ILE A 33 3.06 10.79 -16.79
CA ILE A 33 3.84 10.63 -18.02
C ILE A 33 4.89 9.53 -17.86
N ALA A 34 5.68 9.59 -16.78
CA ALA A 34 6.73 8.61 -16.53
C ALA A 34 6.16 7.19 -16.39
N LYS A 35 5.04 7.03 -15.66
CA LYS A 35 4.37 5.74 -15.48
C LYS A 35 3.72 5.23 -16.77
N ALA A 36 3.12 6.12 -17.57
CA ALA A 36 2.54 5.79 -18.87
C ALA A 36 3.59 5.41 -19.92
N GLY A 37 4.88 5.63 -19.65
CA GLY A 37 5.98 5.16 -20.51
C GLY A 37 6.07 3.64 -20.65
N ILE A 38 5.37 2.85 -19.82
CA ILE A 38 5.28 1.39 -19.98
C ILE A 38 4.29 0.98 -21.06
N LEU A 39 3.40 1.87 -21.50
CA LEU A 39 2.43 1.59 -22.56
C LEU A 39 3.16 1.31 -23.87
N LYS A 40 2.67 0.33 -24.64
CA LYS A 40 3.28 -0.11 -25.90
C LYS A 40 2.21 -0.19 -27.00
N PRO A 41 2.58 -0.01 -28.27
CA PRO A 41 1.62 -0.09 -29.38
C PRO A 41 0.88 -1.42 -29.38
N ASP A 42 -0.44 -1.37 -29.58
CA ASP A 42 -1.34 -2.53 -29.66
C ASP A 42 -1.36 -3.45 -28.42
N VAL A 43 -0.68 -3.06 -27.34
CA VAL A 43 -0.67 -3.81 -26.09
C VAL A 43 -1.79 -3.29 -25.19
N PRO A 44 -2.75 -4.14 -24.76
CA PRO A 44 -3.84 -3.69 -23.90
C PRO A 44 -3.30 -3.25 -22.53
N ALA A 45 -3.98 -2.27 -21.93
CA ALA A 45 -3.63 -1.74 -20.63
C ALA A 45 -4.83 -1.71 -19.68
N VAL A 46 -4.64 -2.22 -18.45
CA VAL A 46 -5.62 -2.08 -17.37
C VAL A 46 -5.25 -0.90 -16.50
N ILE A 47 -6.16 0.05 -16.37
CA ILE A 47 -5.95 1.27 -15.59
C ILE A 47 -6.84 1.20 -14.34
N GLY A 48 -6.22 1.20 -13.16
CA GLY A 48 -6.93 1.31 -11.88
C GLY A 48 -7.54 2.69 -11.67
N ARG A 49 -8.13 2.97 -10.50
CA ARG A 49 -8.66 4.32 -10.21
C ARG A 49 -7.57 5.38 -10.35
N GLN A 50 -7.93 6.52 -10.93
CA GLN A 50 -7.03 7.65 -11.12
C GLN A 50 -7.70 8.95 -10.72
N SER A 51 -6.89 9.95 -10.36
CA SER A 51 -7.34 11.35 -10.36
C SER A 51 -7.61 11.80 -11.81
N ALA A 52 -8.43 12.86 -11.97
CA ALA A 52 -8.73 13.40 -13.29
C ALA A 52 -7.46 13.79 -14.08
N ALA A 53 -6.49 14.43 -13.42
CA ALA A 53 -5.22 14.84 -14.04
C ALA A 53 -4.37 13.64 -14.46
N GLY A 54 -4.27 12.62 -13.59
CA GLY A 54 -3.55 11.38 -13.90
C GLY A 54 -4.16 10.65 -15.08
N LEU A 55 -5.50 10.51 -15.08
CA LEU A 55 -6.22 9.80 -16.13
C LEU A 55 -6.11 10.50 -17.49
N ALA A 56 -6.32 11.81 -17.54
CA ALA A 56 -6.20 12.59 -18.78
C ALA A 56 -4.80 12.43 -19.41
N THR A 57 -3.77 12.41 -18.57
CA THR A 57 -2.39 12.19 -19.00
C THR A 57 -2.17 10.79 -19.57
N ILE A 58 -2.64 9.76 -18.86
CA ILE A 58 -2.54 8.35 -19.30
C ILE A 58 -3.26 8.15 -20.63
N GLN A 59 -4.49 8.67 -20.77
CA GLN A 59 -5.28 8.57 -22.01
C GLN A 59 -4.60 9.26 -23.19
N ARG A 60 -4.03 10.46 -22.96
CA ARG A 60 -3.27 11.16 -24.00
C ARG A 60 -2.07 10.35 -24.49
N ILE A 61 -1.28 9.77 -23.57
CA ILE A 61 -0.11 8.95 -23.95
C ILE A 61 -0.56 7.66 -24.65
N ALA A 62 -1.61 7.01 -24.15
CA ALA A 62 -2.16 5.81 -24.77
C ALA A 62 -2.61 6.06 -26.21
N GLY A 63 -3.29 7.18 -26.46
CA GLY A 63 -3.70 7.59 -27.81
C GLY A 63 -2.51 7.88 -28.75
N GLN A 64 -1.41 8.42 -28.22
CA GLN A 64 -0.18 8.65 -29.01
C GLN A 64 0.53 7.36 -29.41
N VAL A 65 0.50 6.35 -28.52
CA VAL A 65 1.20 5.07 -28.73
C VAL A 65 0.29 4.02 -29.39
N GLY A 66 -1.02 4.24 -29.41
CA GLY A 66 -2.00 3.25 -29.89
C GLY A 66 -2.24 2.10 -28.91
N ALA A 67 -2.17 2.36 -27.60
CA ALA A 67 -2.41 1.35 -26.57
C ALA A 67 -3.92 1.28 -26.19
N PRO A 68 -4.61 0.15 -26.40
CA PRO A 68 -6.02 0.01 -25.98
C PRO A 68 -6.15 0.03 -24.45
N LEU A 69 -7.01 0.90 -23.92
CA LEU A 69 -7.21 1.02 -22.48
C LEU A 69 -8.48 0.31 -22.00
N SER A 70 -8.42 -0.22 -20.77
CA SER A 70 -9.56 -0.63 -19.97
C SER A 70 -9.48 0.06 -18.60
N VAL A 71 -10.32 1.08 -18.42
CA VAL A 71 -10.25 2.05 -17.32
C VAL A 71 -11.35 1.81 -16.30
N LEU A 72 -10.97 1.63 -15.04
CA LEU A 72 -11.89 1.56 -13.90
C LEU A 72 -12.68 2.87 -13.77
N GLY A 73 -14.01 2.78 -13.79
CA GLY A 73 -14.94 3.90 -13.71
C GLY A 73 -15.45 4.38 -15.07
N GLN A 74 -14.84 3.93 -16.18
CA GLN A 74 -15.28 4.25 -17.54
C GLN A 74 -15.70 2.98 -18.30
N ASP A 75 -14.78 2.01 -18.42
CA ASP A 75 -15.00 0.78 -19.20
C ASP A 75 -15.54 -0.38 -18.35
N TRP A 76 -15.29 -0.33 -17.04
CA TRP A 76 -15.77 -1.30 -16.07
C TRP A 76 -15.96 -0.64 -14.70
N GLN A 77 -16.88 -1.18 -13.91
CA GLN A 77 -17.22 -0.68 -12.58
C GLN A 77 -16.83 -1.70 -11.51
N LEU A 78 -16.49 -1.19 -10.32
CA LEU A 78 -16.12 -1.98 -9.14
C LEU A 78 -17.00 -1.61 -7.97
N HIS A 79 -17.67 -2.61 -7.40
CA HIS A 79 -18.50 -2.47 -6.21
C HIS A 79 -17.98 -3.38 -5.11
N ALA A 80 -17.48 -2.78 -4.02
CA ALA A 80 -17.11 -3.55 -2.83
C ALA A 80 -18.37 -4.08 -2.13
N THR A 81 -18.30 -5.31 -1.61
CA THR A 81 -19.39 -5.96 -0.88
C THR A 81 -18.91 -6.44 0.50
N ALA A 82 -19.85 -6.88 1.33
CA ALA A 82 -19.54 -7.40 2.66
C ALA A 82 -18.68 -8.67 2.66
N ASP A 83 -18.61 -9.41 1.54
CA ASP A 83 -17.86 -10.68 1.44
C ASP A 83 -16.88 -10.71 0.27
N GLY A 84 -16.70 -9.60 -0.43
CA GLY A 84 -15.82 -9.51 -1.58
C GLY A 84 -16.08 -8.29 -2.43
N PHE A 85 -16.22 -8.49 -3.73
CA PHE A 85 -16.51 -7.42 -4.67
C PHE A 85 -17.13 -7.93 -5.96
N ASP A 86 -17.87 -7.04 -6.61
CA ASP A 86 -18.50 -7.28 -7.89
C ASP A 86 -17.84 -6.39 -8.96
N ILE A 87 -17.64 -6.95 -10.15
CA ILE A 87 -17.18 -6.23 -11.35
C ILE A 87 -18.29 -6.26 -12.40
N GLU A 88 -18.61 -5.09 -12.94
CA GLU A 88 -19.49 -4.91 -14.09
C GLU A 88 -18.71 -4.40 -15.30
N GLN A 89 -18.88 -5.06 -16.45
CA GLN A 89 -18.25 -4.65 -17.72
C GLN A 89 -19.15 -5.02 -18.89
N SER A 90 -19.51 -4.06 -19.74
CA SER A 90 -20.30 -4.29 -20.96
C SER A 90 -21.60 -5.10 -20.72
N GLY A 91 -22.30 -4.83 -19.62
CA GLY A 91 -23.53 -5.54 -19.23
C GLY A 91 -23.31 -6.93 -18.62
N SER A 92 -22.06 -7.40 -18.52
CA SER A 92 -21.70 -8.61 -17.78
C SER A 92 -21.39 -8.27 -16.33
N HIS A 93 -21.91 -9.07 -15.40
CA HIS A 93 -21.67 -8.97 -13.97
C HIS A 93 -20.94 -10.21 -13.46
N SER A 94 -20.03 -10.01 -12.50
CA SER A 94 -19.27 -11.10 -11.89
C SER A 94 -18.95 -10.79 -10.44
N ARG A 95 -18.99 -11.82 -9.60
CA ARG A 95 -18.67 -11.74 -8.18
C ARG A 95 -17.36 -12.45 -7.86
N TRP A 96 -16.57 -11.83 -6.99
CA TRP A 96 -15.26 -12.32 -6.57
C TRP A 96 -15.15 -12.30 -5.05
N PRO A 97 -14.40 -13.25 -4.46
CA PRO A 97 -14.21 -13.30 -3.02
C PRO A 97 -13.37 -12.11 -2.53
N ARG A 98 -13.50 -11.81 -1.24
CA ARG A 98 -12.62 -10.85 -0.56
C ARG A 98 -11.14 -11.25 -0.73
N PRO A 99 -10.25 -10.31 -1.10
CA PRO A 99 -8.82 -10.61 -1.16
C PRO A 99 -8.26 -10.93 0.23
N ALA A 100 -7.22 -11.77 0.27
CA ALA A 100 -6.54 -12.13 1.52
C ALA A 100 -5.82 -10.93 2.18
N LEU A 101 -5.41 -9.95 1.38
CA LEU A 101 -4.71 -8.76 1.87
C LEU A 101 -5.69 -7.78 2.50
N ALA A 102 -5.34 -7.27 3.67
CA ALA A 102 -6.17 -6.33 4.42
C ALA A 102 -6.14 -4.91 3.81
N GLY A 103 -7.25 -4.19 3.99
CA GLY A 103 -7.42 -2.81 3.58
C GLY A 103 -8.33 -2.66 2.35
N SER A 104 -9.13 -1.59 2.34
CA SER A 104 -10.12 -1.35 1.28
C SER A 104 -9.48 -1.23 -0.11
N HIS A 105 -8.32 -0.58 -0.20
CA HIS A 105 -7.54 -0.44 -1.43
C HIS A 105 -7.09 -1.79 -2.04
N GLN A 106 -7.05 -2.87 -1.25
CA GLN A 106 -6.72 -4.19 -1.78
C GLN A 106 -7.86 -4.79 -2.62
N VAL A 107 -9.11 -4.32 -2.42
CA VAL A 107 -10.23 -4.65 -3.30
C VAL A 107 -10.00 -4.07 -4.70
N ASP A 108 -9.51 -2.83 -4.79
CA ASP A 108 -9.13 -2.21 -6.06
C ASP A 108 -7.98 -2.96 -6.75
N ASN A 109 -6.92 -3.30 -6.01
CA ASN A 109 -5.79 -4.08 -6.53
C ASN A 109 -6.22 -5.47 -7.01
N ALA A 110 -7.12 -6.13 -6.26
CA ALA A 110 -7.68 -7.42 -6.62
C ALA A 110 -8.51 -7.32 -7.91
N ALA A 111 -9.37 -6.32 -8.02
CA ALA A 111 -10.19 -6.13 -9.21
C ALA A 111 -9.36 -5.83 -10.46
N VAL A 112 -8.32 -4.98 -10.36
CA VAL A 112 -7.36 -4.78 -11.44
C VAL A 112 -6.71 -6.10 -11.86
N SER A 113 -6.35 -6.94 -10.90
CA SER A 113 -5.74 -8.26 -11.17
C SER A 113 -6.72 -9.23 -11.86
N VAL A 114 -8.02 -9.17 -11.53
CA VAL A 114 -9.07 -9.92 -12.25
C VAL A 114 -9.18 -9.45 -13.70
N MET A 115 -9.17 -8.14 -13.93
CA MET A 115 -9.25 -7.56 -15.27
C MET A 115 -8.04 -7.96 -16.13
N VAL A 116 -6.85 -7.96 -15.53
CA VAL A 116 -5.64 -8.50 -16.17
C VAL A 116 -5.81 -9.98 -16.53
N ALA A 117 -6.26 -10.80 -15.58
CA ALA A 117 -6.44 -12.23 -15.81
C ALA A 117 -7.46 -12.53 -16.93
N ARG A 118 -8.52 -11.72 -17.04
CA ARG A 118 -9.50 -11.82 -18.13
C ARG A 118 -8.90 -11.56 -19.51
N LEU A 119 -8.07 -10.51 -19.64
CA LEU A 119 -7.39 -10.20 -20.89
C LEU A 119 -6.42 -11.33 -21.29
N LEU A 120 -5.79 -11.96 -20.29
CA LEU A 120 -4.84 -13.04 -20.52
C LEU A 120 -5.48 -14.42 -20.69
N ALA A 121 -6.78 -14.58 -20.41
CA ALA A 121 -7.43 -15.90 -20.37
C ALA A 121 -7.35 -16.67 -21.70
N HIS A 122 -7.31 -15.97 -22.84
CA HIS A 122 -7.12 -16.62 -24.15
C HIS A 122 -5.71 -17.20 -24.33
N ALA A 123 -4.68 -16.48 -23.85
CA ALA A 123 -3.29 -16.91 -23.91
C ALA A 123 -2.92 -17.89 -22.78
N LEU A 124 -3.63 -17.82 -21.65
CA LEU A 124 -3.40 -18.57 -20.43
C LEU A 124 -4.71 -19.23 -19.97
N PRO A 125 -5.15 -20.33 -20.60
CA PRO A 125 -6.44 -20.97 -20.32
C PRO A 125 -6.57 -21.52 -18.88
N GLN A 126 -5.45 -21.68 -18.16
CA GLN A 126 -5.43 -22.02 -16.74
C GLN A 126 -5.97 -20.91 -15.83
N LEU A 127 -6.10 -19.67 -16.31
CA LEU A 127 -6.70 -18.54 -15.59
C LEU A 127 -8.24 -18.66 -15.56
N THR A 128 -8.72 -19.79 -15.07
CA THR A 128 -10.14 -20.03 -14.81
C THR A 128 -10.66 -19.12 -13.69
N GLY A 129 -11.97 -18.89 -13.63
CA GLY A 129 -12.57 -18.13 -12.52
C GLY A 129 -12.25 -18.73 -11.15
N ALA A 130 -12.22 -20.06 -11.02
CA ALA A 130 -11.83 -20.74 -9.79
C ALA A 130 -10.35 -20.49 -9.42
N ALA A 131 -9.44 -20.52 -10.40
CA ALA A 131 -8.02 -20.25 -10.18
C ALA A 131 -7.79 -18.79 -9.74
N ILE A 132 -8.48 -17.84 -10.38
CA ILE A 132 -8.41 -16.42 -10.00
C ILE A 132 -8.94 -16.22 -8.57
N ALA A 133 -10.12 -16.75 -8.25
CA ALA A 133 -10.71 -16.65 -6.91
C ALA A 133 -9.80 -17.26 -5.83
N ALA A 134 -9.19 -18.42 -6.11
CA ALA A 134 -8.22 -19.03 -5.22
C ALA A 134 -6.96 -18.18 -5.05
N GLY A 135 -6.46 -17.55 -6.12
CA GLY A 135 -5.32 -16.63 -6.08
C GLY A 135 -5.60 -15.41 -5.21
N LEU A 136 -6.77 -14.77 -5.38
CA LEU A 136 -7.19 -13.63 -4.57
C LEU A 136 -7.23 -13.96 -3.07
N SER A 137 -7.76 -15.14 -2.73
CA SER A 137 -7.92 -15.60 -1.34
C SER A 137 -6.64 -16.13 -0.69
N ARG A 138 -5.55 -16.27 -1.45
CA ARG A 138 -4.27 -16.84 -0.98
C ARG A 138 -3.08 -15.90 -1.20
N ALA A 139 -3.29 -14.75 -1.83
CA ALA A 139 -2.24 -13.77 -2.09
C ALA A 139 -1.53 -13.39 -0.79
N ARG A 140 -0.20 -13.43 -0.81
CA ARG A 140 0.65 -12.99 0.30
C ARG A 140 1.53 -11.87 -0.20
N TRP A 141 1.52 -10.76 0.53
CA TRP A 141 2.37 -9.61 0.24
C TRP A 141 2.99 -9.11 1.55
N PRO A 142 4.24 -9.52 1.85
CA PRO A 142 4.88 -9.13 3.10
C PRO A 142 4.96 -7.61 3.25
N GLY A 143 4.69 -7.11 4.46
CA GLY A 143 4.73 -5.68 4.79
C GLY A 143 3.59 -4.83 4.19
N ARG A 144 2.44 -5.44 3.83
CA ARG A 144 1.23 -4.74 3.37
C ARG A 144 0.08 -4.98 4.31
N LEU A 145 -0.11 -4.07 5.26
CA LEU A 145 -1.03 -4.18 6.40
C LEU A 145 -1.14 -5.62 6.93
N GLN A 146 0.03 -6.21 7.17
CA GLN A 146 0.20 -7.61 7.51
C GLN A 146 0.10 -7.75 9.03
N ARG A 147 -0.85 -8.56 9.50
CA ARG A 147 -0.86 -9.00 10.90
C ARG A 147 0.23 -10.03 11.14
N LEU A 148 1.13 -9.75 12.07
CA LEU A 148 2.08 -10.73 12.60
C LEU A 148 1.38 -11.53 13.69
N THR A 149 1.48 -12.86 13.61
CA THR A 149 0.73 -13.79 14.49
C THR A 149 1.63 -14.65 15.36
N HIS A 150 2.93 -14.61 15.11
CA HIS A 150 3.96 -15.37 15.80
C HIS A 150 5.30 -14.64 15.62
N GLY A 151 6.29 -15.04 16.42
CA GLY A 151 7.66 -14.57 16.33
C GLY A 151 8.06 -13.66 17.51
N PRO A 152 9.36 -13.36 17.62
CA PRO A 152 9.92 -12.64 18.76
C PRO A 152 9.20 -11.34 19.12
N LEU A 153 8.74 -10.56 18.13
CA LEU A 153 8.04 -9.29 18.41
C LEU A 153 6.64 -9.51 18.98
N CYS A 154 5.96 -10.58 18.56
CA CYS A 154 4.67 -10.97 19.13
C CYS A 154 4.84 -11.45 20.58
N ASP A 155 5.92 -12.18 20.87
CA ASP A 155 6.20 -12.74 22.20
C ASP A 155 6.53 -11.66 23.25
N LEU A 156 6.86 -10.43 22.82
CA LEU A 156 7.08 -9.29 23.71
C LEU A 156 5.76 -8.69 24.25
N LEU A 157 4.62 -9.03 23.66
CA LEU A 157 3.35 -8.37 23.95
C LEU A 157 2.45 -9.19 24.88
N PRO A 158 1.60 -8.53 25.68
CA PRO A 158 0.65 -9.24 26.53
C PRO A 158 -0.41 -10.00 25.69
N PRO A 159 -1.05 -11.04 26.26
CA PRO A 159 -2.11 -11.79 25.58
C PRO A 159 -3.21 -10.88 25.04
N GLY A 160 -3.62 -11.12 23.79
CA GLY A 160 -4.67 -10.34 23.11
C GLY A 160 -4.18 -9.08 22.40
N ALA A 161 -2.91 -8.68 22.59
CA ALA A 161 -2.30 -7.64 21.78
C ALA A 161 -2.02 -8.12 20.34
N GLU A 162 -2.00 -7.19 19.39
CA GLU A 162 -1.72 -7.49 17.99
C GLU A 162 -0.59 -6.63 17.45
N VAL A 163 0.26 -7.22 16.60
CA VAL A 163 1.28 -6.50 15.83
C VAL A 163 0.87 -6.46 14.37
N TRP A 164 0.83 -5.27 13.80
CA TRP A 164 0.53 -5.01 12.40
C TRP A 164 1.72 -4.34 11.74
N LEU A 165 2.02 -4.72 10.50
CA LEU A 165 3.16 -4.24 9.73
C LEU A 165 2.69 -3.64 8.40
N ASP A 166 3.08 -2.40 8.13
CA ASP A 166 2.79 -1.77 6.84
C ASP A 166 3.97 -0.94 6.30
N GLY A 167 4.16 -1.00 4.99
CA GLY A 167 5.20 -0.27 4.28
C GLY A 167 4.84 1.18 3.94
N LEU A 168 3.94 1.84 4.67
CA LEU A 168 3.62 3.27 4.57
C LEU A 168 4.90 4.10 4.39
N HIS A 169 4.98 4.90 3.32
CA HIS A 169 6.11 5.82 3.10
C HIS A 169 5.77 7.02 2.21
N ASN A 170 4.51 7.17 1.81
CA ASN A 170 4.01 8.29 1.00
C ASN A 170 2.60 8.70 1.46
N PRO A 171 2.14 9.93 1.14
CA PRO A 171 0.82 10.42 1.58
C PRO A 171 -0.35 9.57 1.07
N HIS A 172 -0.29 9.07 -0.16
CA HIS A 172 -1.36 8.22 -0.72
C HIS A 172 -1.53 6.91 0.04
N ALA A 173 -0.42 6.29 0.48
CA ALA A 173 -0.46 5.13 1.36
C ALA A 173 -0.97 5.48 2.76
N ALA A 174 -0.74 6.72 3.24
CA ALA A 174 -1.27 7.18 4.52
C ALA A 174 -2.81 7.21 4.50
N ASP A 175 -3.38 7.75 3.43
CA ASP A 175 -4.84 7.79 3.24
C ASP A 175 -5.44 6.36 3.20
N ALA A 176 -4.79 5.45 2.47
CA ALA A 176 -5.22 4.05 2.38
C ALA A 176 -5.16 3.31 3.72
N LEU A 177 -4.13 3.57 4.52
CA LEU A 177 -3.96 3.03 5.85
C LEU A 177 -5.02 3.60 6.81
N VAL A 178 -5.22 4.92 6.81
CA VAL A 178 -6.23 5.60 7.63
C VAL A 178 -7.63 5.10 7.33
N ALA A 179 -7.97 4.87 6.06
CA ALA A 179 -9.26 4.29 5.68
C ALA A 179 -9.50 2.93 6.34
N THR A 180 -8.44 2.16 6.58
CA THR A 180 -8.53 0.87 7.29
C THR A 180 -8.56 1.07 8.80
N VAL A 181 -7.66 1.88 9.34
CA VAL A 181 -7.59 2.17 10.79
C VAL A 181 -8.90 2.73 11.31
N ARG A 182 -9.62 3.57 10.55
CA ARG A 182 -10.94 4.09 10.93
C ARG A 182 -12.00 3.02 11.20
N THR A 183 -11.83 1.81 10.67
CA THR A 183 -12.76 0.69 10.88
C THR A 183 -12.48 -0.09 12.16
N TRP A 184 -11.35 0.19 12.82
CA TRP A 184 -10.92 -0.47 14.04
C TRP A 184 -11.61 0.15 15.27
N THR A 185 -12.17 -0.70 16.13
CA THR A 185 -13.01 -0.28 17.26
C THR A 185 -12.27 -0.09 18.59
N ASP A 186 -11.00 -0.48 18.64
CA ASP A 186 -10.10 -0.54 19.80
C ASP A 186 -8.98 0.52 19.71
N GLN A 187 -9.30 1.68 19.12
CA GLN A 187 -8.46 2.86 19.14
C GLN A 187 -8.40 3.48 20.55
N PRO A 188 -7.34 4.23 20.90
CA PRO A 188 -6.19 4.58 20.06
C PRO A 188 -5.16 3.46 19.94
N LEU A 189 -4.49 3.38 18.78
CA LEU A 189 -3.41 2.40 18.54
C LEU A 189 -2.04 2.95 18.95
N SER A 190 -1.06 2.05 19.11
CA SER A 190 0.34 2.42 19.31
C SER A 190 1.11 2.33 17.99
N LEU A 191 1.93 3.33 17.69
CA LEU A 191 2.74 3.39 16.48
C LEU A 191 4.21 3.14 16.80
N VAL A 192 4.85 2.24 16.06
CA VAL A 192 6.30 2.12 15.98
C VAL A 192 6.73 2.58 14.60
N THR A 193 7.67 3.52 14.52
CA THR A 193 7.98 4.17 13.25
C THR A 193 9.46 4.48 13.03
N GLY A 194 9.89 4.34 11.78
CA GLY A 194 11.18 4.74 11.26
C GLY A 194 11.01 5.23 9.82
N LEU A 195 11.72 6.30 9.44
CA LEU A 195 11.48 7.01 8.18
C LEU A 195 12.79 7.42 7.50
N LYS A 196 12.82 7.37 6.16
CA LYS A 196 13.93 7.93 5.36
C LYS A 196 14.01 9.46 5.54
N ALA A 197 15.23 10.00 5.56
CA ALA A 197 15.49 11.42 5.81
C ALA A 197 14.88 12.36 4.74
N ASN A 198 14.73 11.88 3.50
CA ASN A 198 14.11 12.64 2.41
C ASN A 198 12.57 12.69 2.47
N ARG A 199 11.95 12.17 3.53
CA ARG A 199 10.50 12.23 3.73
C ARG A 199 10.19 13.11 4.94
N ALA A 200 9.19 13.96 4.79
CA ALA A 200 8.70 14.82 5.86
C ALA A 200 7.77 14.02 6.79
N PRO A 201 8.09 13.83 8.09
CA PRO A 201 7.25 13.06 9.00
C PRO A 201 5.80 13.55 9.08
N ALA A 202 5.60 14.87 9.11
CA ALA A 202 4.26 15.48 9.14
C ALA A 202 3.40 15.10 7.93
N ALA A 203 4.00 15.04 6.72
CA ALA A 203 3.29 14.71 5.50
C ALA A 203 2.89 13.22 5.42
N ILE A 204 3.67 12.34 6.04
CA ILE A 204 3.41 10.89 6.03
C ILE A 204 2.47 10.49 7.16
N PHE A 205 2.73 10.93 8.38
CA PHE A 205 2.01 10.47 9.57
C PHE A 205 0.85 11.37 9.95
N GLY A 206 0.81 12.63 9.51
CA GLY A 206 -0.24 13.59 9.87
C GLY A 206 -1.68 13.04 9.80
N PRO A 207 -2.07 12.34 8.71
CA PRO A 207 -3.40 11.73 8.61
C PRO A 207 -3.67 10.61 9.64
N LEU A 208 -2.62 9.92 10.10
CA LEU A 208 -2.69 8.79 11.03
C LEU A 208 -2.67 9.21 12.50
N LEU A 209 -2.00 10.32 12.84
CA LEU A 209 -1.81 10.78 14.23
C LEU A 209 -3.10 10.90 15.06
N PRO A 210 -4.27 11.30 14.52
CA PRO A 210 -5.52 11.34 15.29
C PRO A 210 -5.98 9.98 15.86
N PHE A 211 -5.45 8.87 15.36
CA PHE A 211 -5.80 7.51 15.79
C PHE A 211 -4.74 6.89 16.70
N VAL A 212 -3.66 7.61 16.98
CA VAL A 212 -2.47 7.10 17.66
C VAL A 212 -2.35 7.71 19.05
N GLY A 213 -2.27 6.85 20.06
CA GLY A 213 -2.14 7.26 21.47
C GLY A 213 -0.69 7.34 21.92
N ARG A 214 0.18 6.50 21.34
CA ARG A 214 1.58 6.35 21.68
C ARG A 214 2.43 6.17 20.43
N VAL A 215 3.60 6.80 20.38
CA VAL A 215 4.57 6.65 19.30
C VAL A 215 5.95 6.29 19.85
N ARG A 216 6.57 5.25 19.27
CA ARG A 216 7.96 4.88 19.51
C ARG A 216 8.74 4.97 18.20
N CYS A 217 9.74 5.83 18.18
CA CYS A 217 10.56 6.08 17.00
C CYS A 217 11.82 5.23 17.04
N VAL A 218 12.20 4.64 15.91
CA VAL A 218 13.44 3.86 15.76
C VAL A 218 14.25 4.41 14.58
N THR A 219 15.57 4.38 14.73
CA THR A 219 16.48 4.53 13.59
C THR A 219 16.44 3.23 12.80
N ILE A 220 16.15 3.29 11.50
CA ILE A 220 16.07 2.08 10.66
C ILE A 220 17.48 1.45 10.60
N PRO A 221 17.64 0.16 10.98
CA PRO A 221 18.94 -0.50 10.96
C PRO A 221 19.53 -0.57 9.55
N GLU A 222 20.86 -0.46 9.45
CA GLU A 222 21.65 -0.67 8.23
C GLU A 222 21.25 0.20 7.02
N GLU A 223 20.45 1.23 7.24
CA GLU A 223 19.94 2.10 6.19
C GLU A 223 20.59 3.49 6.23
N PRO A 224 21.28 3.91 5.16
CA PRO A 224 21.77 5.28 5.07
C PRO A 224 20.60 6.25 4.85
N ASN A 225 20.81 7.52 5.19
CA ASN A 225 19.85 8.60 4.95
C ASN A 225 18.47 8.35 5.60
N VAL A 226 18.47 8.16 6.91
CA VAL A 226 17.27 7.98 7.75
C VAL A 226 17.19 9.07 8.80
N HIS A 227 15.98 9.37 9.27
CA HIS A 227 15.82 10.12 10.52
C HIS A 227 16.36 9.28 11.66
N THR A 228 17.04 9.91 12.63
CA THR A 228 17.34 9.20 13.89
C THR A 228 16.06 9.05 14.69
N ALA A 229 16.04 8.10 15.63
CA ALA A 229 14.94 7.93 16.57
C ALA A 229 14.58 9.26 17.26
N GLU A 230 15.59 10.03 17.66
CA GLU A 230 15.45 11.32 18.33
C GLU A 230 14.87 12.39 17.41
N SER A 231 15.44 12.57 16.21
CA SER A 231 14.98 13.59 15.27
C SER A 231 13.55 13.32 14.80
N LEU A 232 13.20 12.05 14.61
CA LEU A 232 11.83 11.65 14.26
C LEU A 232 10.86 11.89 15.41
N ALA A 233 11.25 11.54 16.64
CA ALA A 233 10.44 11.78 17.83
C ALA A 233 10.18 13.28 18.04
N GLU A 234 11.20 14.13 17.90
CA GLU A 234 11.06 15.58 17.98
C GLU A 234 10.09 16.12 16.91
N ALA A 235 10.25 15.71 15.66
CA ALA A 235 9.38 16.13 14.57
C ALA A 235 7.90 15.75 14.81
N LEU A 236 7.65 14.56 15.38
CA LEU A 236 6.28 14.10 15.67
C LEU A 236 5.67 14.76 16.92
N ARG A 237 6.47 15.13 17.93
CA ARG A 237 5.98 15.94 19.06
C ARG A 237 5.49 17.31 18.60
N LEU A 238 6.18 17.92 17.63
CA LEU A 238 5.75 19.19 17.02
C LEU A 238 4.41 19.09 16.27
N GLN A 239 3.93 17.88 15.99
CA GLN A 239 2.60 17.64 15.41
C GLN A 239 1.49 17.47 16.47
N GLY A 240 1.80 17.64 17.76
CA GLY A 240 0.82 17.62 18.86
C GLY A 240 0.60 16.26 19.50
N VAL A 241 1.43 15.26 19.21
CA VAL A 241 1.35 13.94 19.85
C VAL A 241 2.04 14.00 21.23
N VAL A 242 1.33 13.59 22.28
CA VAL A 242 1.80 13.73 23.66
C VAL A 242 2.79 12.62 24.06
N ASP A 243 2.46 11.35 23.83
CA ASP A 243 3.33 10.20 24.16
C ASP A 243 4.17 9.80 22.95
N VAL A 244 5.30 10.50 22.74
CA VAL A 244 6.29 10.20 21.70
C VAL A 244 7.66 10.05 22.33
N ALA A 245 8.36 8.96 22.05
CA ALA A 245 9.72 8.73 22.51
C ALA A 245 10.59 8.02 21.46
N PRO A 246 11.91 8.31 21.41
CA PRO A 246 12.85 7.44 20.72
C PRO A 246 12.97 6.11 21.48
N ALA A 247 13.26 5.04 20.77
CA ALA A 247 13.55 3.73 21.33
C ALA A 247 14.90 3.21 20.80
N PRO A 248 15.69 2.50 21.63
CA PRO A 248 17.04 2.05 21.27
C PRO A 248 17.06 0.89 20.26
N SER A 249 15.95 0.17 20.12
CA SER A 249 15.80 -0.95 19.19
C SER A 249 14.33 -1.14 18.79
N LEU A 250 14.10 -1.91 17.73
CA LEU A 250 12.76 -2.33 17.32
C LEU A 250 12.04 -3.13 18.42
N SER A 251 12.74 -4.05 19.08
CA SER A 251 12.18 -4.84 20.18
C SER A 251 11.76 -3.97 21.36
N ALA A 252 12.59 -3.02 21.77
CA ALA A 252 12.24 -2.06 22.83
C ALA A 252 11.04 -1.20 22.43
N ALA A 253 11.03 -0.70 21.19
CA ALA A 253 9.92 0.09 20.66
C ALA A 253 8.60 -0.67 20.68
N VAL A 254 8.59 -1.93 20.25
CA VAL A 254 7.39 -2.78 20.24
C VAL A 254 6.92 -3.11 21.67
N ALA A 255 7.83 -3.50 22.56
CA ALA A 255 7.48 -3.80 23.96
C ALA A 255 6.87 -2.58 24.68
N GLU A 256 7.47 -1.39 24.52
CA GLU A 256 6.94 -0.15 25.06
C GLU A 256 5.62 0.26 24.39
N ALA A 257 5.53 0.14 23.07
CA ALA A 257 4.32 0.46 22.32
C ALA A 257 3.13 -0.40 22.76
N GLY A 258 3.34 -1.70 22.97
CA GLY A 258 2.30 -2.64 23.36
C GLY A 258 2.05 -2.73 24.88
N THR A 259 2.70 -1.89 25.69
CA THR A 259 2.40 -1.82 27.12
C THR A 259 0.95 -1.39 27.33
N GLY A 260 0.13 -2.28 27.91
CA GLY A 260 -1.32 -2.11 28.08
C GLY A 260 -2.18 -2.91 27.09
N GLY A 261 -1.56 -3.60 26.13
CA GLY A 261 -2.25 -4.39 25.10
C GLY A 261 -2.67 -3.57 23.88
N GLY A 262 -3.71 -4.02 23.18
CA GLY A 262 -4.22 -3.37 21.97
C GLY A 262 -3.39 -3.64 20.72
N ARG A 263 -3.44 -2.73 19.74
CA ARG A 263 -2.71 -2.87 18.47
C ARG A 263 -1.46 -2.01 18.42
N VAL A 264 -0.35 -2.65 18.09
CA VAL A 264 0.90 -2.00 17.69
C VAL A 264 1.00 -2.03 16.17
N LEU A 265 1.04 -0.86 15.54
CA LEU A 265 1.28 -0.70 14.11
C LEU A 265 2.72 -0.27 13.87
N ILE A 266 3.47 -1.08 13.14
CA ILE A 266 4.84 -0.77 12.70
C ILE A 266 4.76 -0.28 11.26
N CYS A 267 5.16 0.96 10.99
CA CYS A 267 5.17 1.51 9.63
C CYS A 267 6.14 2.68 9.44
N GLY A 268 6.23 3.22 8.23
CA GLY A 268 7.07 4.40 7.92
C GLY A 268 8.13 4.15 6.85
N SER A 269 8.49 2.89 6.59
CA SER A 269 9.41 2.53 5.53
C SER A 269 9.28 1.06 5.14
N LEU A 270 9.47 0.77 3.85
CA LEU A 270 9.64 -0.61 3.38
C LEU A 270 10.92 -1.26 3.91
N TYR A 271 11.96 -0.48 4.18
CA TYR A 271 13.19 -0.98 4.80
C TYR A 271 12.97 -1.39 6.25
N LEU A 272 12.20 -0.59 7.01
CA LEU A 272 11.78 -0.97 8.35
C LEU A 272 10.93 -2.25 8.29
N ALA A 273 10.01 -2.35 7.34
CA ALA A 273 9.24 -3.58 7.16
C ALA A 273 10.10 -4.80 6.83
N GLY A 274 11.15 -4.61 6.00
CA GLY A 274 12.14 -5.65 5.74
C GLY A 274 12.88 -6.10 7.00
N ALA A 275 13.36 -5.16 7.81
CA ALA A 275 14.04 -5.46 9.08
C ALA A 275 13.12 -6.20 10.06
N VAL A 276 11.87 -5.75 10.20
CA VAL A 276 10.86 -6.41 11.04
C VAL A 276 10.64 -7.87 10.60
N LEU A 277 10.51 -8.12 9.30
CA LEU A 277 10.30 -9.47 8.79
C LEU A 277 11.55 -10.34 8.99
N ALA A 278 12.75 -9.80 8.80
CA ALA A 278 13.99 -10.54 9.05
C ALA A 278 14.13 -10.96 10.52
N ASP A 279 13.77 -10.07 11.46
CA ASP A 279 13.90 -10.30 12.90
C ASP A 279 12.74 -11.13 13.48
N ASN A 280 11.56 -11.06 12.87
CA ASN A 280 10.36 -11.71 13.39
C ASN A 280 10.10 -13.13 12.82
N GLY A 281 10.75 -13.49 11.72
CA GLY A 281 10.56 -14.77 11.01
C GLY A 281 9.41 -14.76 10.02
#